data_AF-A0A933WG20-F1
#
_entry.id   AF-A0A933WG20-F1
#
_cell.length_a   1.000
_cell.length_b   1.000
_cell.length_c   1.000
_cell.angle_alpha   90.00
_cell.angle_beta   90.00
_cell.angle_gamma   90.00
#
_symmetry.space_group_name_H-M   'P 1'
#
loop_
_entity.id
_entity.type
_entity.pdbx_description
1 polymer ?
#
loop_
_entity_poly.entity_id
_entity_poly.type
_entity_poly.pdbx_seq_one_letter_code
_entity_poly.pdbx_strand_id
1 'polypeptide(L)'
;KSAIRNPQSEIEKPHNGFIEKDFFEKAEFCAACHQMDEGYELNGKVLTNTYKEWKESDYSKNNITCQKCHMPDRKHLFRGIHDSDMVKRGVSFEISAKEIRKDGIKVSLIITNSGVGHYFPTYATPLIVIRGFMLDSKGKTINGSIKESYIGRKISLDLEQEHFDTRIPPKGSFNFEYKNILHRDADRFIIEAKVYPDKFYNEFYKAALKDGSASNKELIKGALKATEKSVYTLYRKEIDLKKR
;
A
#
# COMPACT_ATOMS: atom_id res chain seq x y z
N LYS A 1 -60.75 -29.70 -21.10
CA LYS A 1 -59.78 -28.62 -20.79
C LYS A 1 -59.76 -28.42 -19.27
N SER A 2 -58.89 -29.15 -18.56
CA SER A 2 -58.62 -28.91 -17.14
C SER A 2 -57.16 -28.50 -17.04
N ALA A 3 -56.92 -27.22 -16.74
CA ALA A 3 -55.58 -26.69 -16.59
C ALA A 3 -55.09 -27.01 -15.18
N ILE A 4 -54.09 -27.89 -15.11
CA ILE A 4 -53.34 -28.24 -13.92
C ILE A 4 -52.65 -26.96 -13.41
N ARG A 5 -53.06 -26.44 -12.26
CA ARG A 5 -52.26 -25.46 -11.51
C ARG A 5 -51.13 -26.23 -10.83
N ASN A 6 -49.92 -26.04 -11.33
CA ASN A 6 -48.70 -26.47 -10.66
C ASN A 6 -48.44 -25.44 -9.54
N PRO A 7 -48.46 -25.81 -8.24
CA PRO A 7 -48.03 -24.89 -7.20
C PRO A 7 -46.51 -24.78 -7.32
N GLN A 8 -46.03 -23.62 -7.78
CA GLN A 8 -44.63 -23.26 -7.55
C GLN A 8 -44.39 -23.35 -6.05
N SER A 9 -43.63 -24.37 -5.65
CA SER A 9 -43.05 -24.47 -4.32
C SER A 9 -42.41 -23.12 -4.01
N GLU A 10 -42.91 -22.43 -2.98
CA GLU A 10 -42.25 -21.27 -2.40
C GLU A 10 -40.84 -21.72 -2.03
N ILE A 11 -39.86 -21.31 -2.84
CA ILE A 11 -38.46 -21.49 -2.50
C ILE A 11 -38.27 -20.60 -1.27
N GLU A 12 -38.16 -21.24 -0.11
CA GLU A 12 -37.81 -20.60 1.15
C GLU A 12 -36.50 -19.85 0.91
N LYS A 13 -36.58 -18.53 0.74
CA LYS A 13 -35.40 -17.72 0.47
C LYS A 13 -34.52 -17.79 1.72
N PRO A 14 -33.20 -17.93 1.58
CA PRO A 14 -32.29 -17.88 2.72
C PRO A 14 -32.61 -16.67 3.61
N HIS A 15 -32.67 -16.90 4.93
CA HIS A 15 -32.93 -15.86 5.93
C HIS A 15 -34.26 -15.09 5.75
N ASN A 16 -35.35 -15.75 5.33
CA ASN A 16 -36.67 -15.12 5.08
C ASN A 16 -36.64 -14.03 3.99
N GLY A 17 -35.65 -14.08 3.09
CA GLY A 17 -35.47 -13.12 2.02
C GLY A 17 -34.71 -11.87 2.43
N PHE A 18 -34.47 -10.99 1.46
CA PHE A 18 -33.71 -9.75 1.64
C PHE A 18 -34.29 -8.66 0.74
N ILE A 19 -34.06 -7.40 1.12
CA ILE A 19 -34.40 -6.23 0.31
C ILE A 19 -33.11 -5.73 -0.32
N GLU A 20 -33.00 -5.85 -1.64
CA GLU A 20 -31.90 -5.27 -2.38
C GLU A 20 -31.95 -3.74 -2.34
N LYS A 21 -30.79 -3.12 -2.18
CA LYS A 21 -30.61 -1.67 -2.22
C LYS A 21 -29.40 -1.34 -3.08
N ASP A 22 -29.60 -0.58 -4.14
CA ASP A 22 -28.53 -0.13 -5.05
C ASP A 22 -27.40 0.62 -4.32
N PHE A 23 -27.72 1.25 -3.19
CA PHE A 23 -26.74 1.95 -2.36
C PHE A 23 -25.56 1.07 -1.94
N PHE A 24 -25.75 -0.23 -1.74
CA PHE A 24 -24.66 -1.14 -1.36
C PHE A 24 -23.60 -1.34 -2.46
N GLU A 25 -23.91 -0.96 -3.70
CA GLU A 25 -22.98 -1.02 -4.84
C GLU A 25 -22.31 0.33 -5.14
N LYS A 26 -22.70 1.39 -4.42
CA LYS A 26 -22.17 2.75 -4.57
C LYS A 26 -20.95 2.98 -3.69
N ALA A 27 -19.98 3.75 -4.16
CA ALA A 27 -18.77 4.07 -3.39
C ALA A 27 -19.08 4.88 -2.12
N GLU A 28 -20.18 5.63 -2.12
CA GLU A 28 -20.73 6.39 -0.98
C GLU A 28 -21.01 5.49 0.23
N PHE A 29 -21.34 4.21 0.02
CA PHE A 29 -21.48 3.26 1.11
C PHE A 29 -20.15 3.13 1.90
N CYS A 30 -19.02 3.09 1.19
CA CYS A 30 -17.69 3.03 1.80
C CYS A 30 -17.25 4.38 2.39
N ALA A 31 -17.75 5.49 1.85
CA ALA A 31 -17.39 6.84 2.29
C ALA A 31 -17.75 7.10 3.77
N ALA A 32 -18.78 6.42 4.31
CA ALA A 32 -19.20 6.57 5.71
C ALA A 32 -18.08 6.28 6.73
N CYS A 33 -17.04 5.52 6.35
CA CYS A 33 -15.88 5.25 7.21
C CYS A 33 -14.55 5.59 6.53
N HIS A 34 -14.47 5.53 5.20
CA HIS A 34 -13.27 5.84 4.43
C HIS A 34 -13.16 7.33 4.03
N GLN A 35 -14.06 8.17 4.55
CA GLN A 35 -13.98 9.63 4.59
C GLN A 35 -14.36 10.10 5.99
N MET A 36 -13.57 11.00 6.58
CA MET A 36 -13.93 11.69 7.83
C MET A 36 -13.76 13.19 7.64
N ASP A 37 -14.82 13.86 7.17
CA ASP A 37 -14.80 15.30 6.90
C ASP A 37 -14.61 16.12 8.18
N GLU A 38 -15.12 15.65 9.32
CA GLU A 38 -14.95 16.26 10.65
C GLU A 38 -13.79 15.62 11.44
N GLY A 39 -12.70 15.26 10.75
CA GLY A 39 -11.52 14.63 11.35
C GLY A 39 -10.35 15.58 11.60
N TYR A 40 -9.26 15.03 12.15
CA TYR A 40 -7.97 15.74 12.19
C TYR A 40 -7.54 16.11 10.78
N GLU A 41 -7.36 17.41 10.55
CA GLU A 41 -6.86 17.96 9.30
C GLU A 41 -5.41 18.40 9.47
N LEU A 42 -4.59 18.07 8.47
CA LEU A 42 -3.19 18.48 8.42
C LEU A 42 -2.83 18.83 6.98
N ASN A 43 -2.29 20.02 6.75
CA ASN A 43 -1.98 20.56 5.42
C ASN A 43 -3.17 20.48 4.43
N GLY A 44 -4.37 20.87 4.86
CA GLY A 44 -5.57 20.91 3.99
C GLY A 44 -6.19 19.55 3.67
N LYS A 45 -5.74 18.48 4.35
CA LYS A 45 -6.17 17.10 4.12
C LYS A 45 -6.52 16.42 5.44
N VAL A 46 -7.74 15.93 5.56
CA VAL A 46 -8.13 15.04 6.68
C VAL A 46 -7.30 13.75 6.66
N LEU A 47 -7.11 13.12 7.82
CA LEU A 47 -6.33 11.87 7.90
C LEU A 47 -7.00 10.70 7.18
N THR A 48 -8.34 10.65 7.18
CA THR A 48 -9.15 9.67 6.46
C THR A 48 -9.81 10.33 5.25
N ASN A 49 -9.12 10.33 4.11
CA ASN A 49 -9.50 11.10 2.91
C ASN A 49 -9.68 10.23 1.65
N THR A 50 -9.77 8.91 1.81
CA THR A 50 -9.69 7.95 0.68
C THR A 50 -10.83 8.10 -0.31
N TYR A 51 -12.05 8.39 0.17
CA TYR A 51 -13.19 8.60 -0.73
C TYR A 51 -13.00 9.86 -1.58
N LYS A 52 -12.55 10.98 -1.00
CA LYS A 52 -12.28 12.21 -1.77
C LYS A 52 -11.18 11.99 -2.81
N GLU A 53 -10.10 11.31 -2.42
CA GLU A 53 -9.03 10.90 -3.35
C GLU A 53 -9.58 10.07 -4.53
N TRP A 54 -10.49 9.13 -4.26
CA TRP A 54 -11.18 8.35 -5.29
C TRP A 54 -12.10 9.21 -6.15
N LYS A 55 -12.89 10.07 -5.52
CA LYS A 55 -13.92 10.90 -6.17
C LYS A 55 -13.30 11.86 -7.20
N GLU A 56 -12.11 12.36 -6.93
CA GLU A 56 -11.34 13.26 -7.79
C GLU A 56 -10.64 12.53 -8.96
N SER A 57 -10.53 11.20 -8.90
CA SER A 57 -9.85 10.38 -9.90
C SER A 57 -10.74 10.04 -11.11
N ASP A 58 -10.11 9.53 -12.18
CA ASP A 58 -10.85 8.97 -13.32
C ASP A 58 -11.62 7.70 -12.97
N TYR A 59 -11.34 7.03 -11.84
CA TYR A 59 -12.09 5.84 -11.43
C TYR A 59 -13.52 6.21 -11.04
N SER A 60 -13.70 7.31 -10.31
CA SER A 60 -15.02 7.87 -10.01
C SER A 60 -15.77 8.25 -11.29
N LYS A 61 -15.10 8.97 -12.21
CA LYS A 61 -15.69 9.39 -13.50
C LYS A 61 -16.14 8.20 -14.36
N ASN A 62 -15.43 7.08 -14.30
CA ASN A 62 -15.75 5.85 -15.03
C ASN A 62 -16.59 4.86 -14.21
N ASN A 63 -17.17 5.28 -13.08
CA ASN A 63 -17.99 4.46 -12.20
C ASN A 63 -17.29 3.15 -11.76
N ILE A 64 -15.97 3.19 -11.55
CA ILE A 64 -15.18 2.09 -10.97
C ILE A 64 -15.23 2.26 -9.45
N THR A 65 -16.25 1.69 -8.83
CA THR A 65 -16.50 1.80 -7.39
C THR A 65 -15.54 0.96 -6.56
N CYS A 66 -15.47 1.23 -5.25
CA CYS A 66 -14.64 0.50 -4.29
C CYS A 66 -14.91 -1.02 -4.36
N GLN A 67 -16.19 -1.39 -4.45
CA GLN A 67 -16.68 -2.77 -4.49
C GLN A 67 -16.16 -3.53 -5.72
N LYS A 68 -16.03 -2.89 -6.89
CA LYS A 68 -15.55 -3.56 -8.12
C LYS A 68 -14.13 -4.13 -7.95
N CYS A 69 -13.29 -3.51 -7.12
CA CYS A 69 -11.93 -3.96 -6.86
C CYS A 69 -11.79 -4.73 -5.53
N HIS A 70 -12.41 -4.24 -4.46
CA HIS A 70 -12.26 -4.79 -3.10
C HIS A 70 -13.27 -5.89 -2.76
N MET A 71 -14.37 -6.00 -3.53
CA MET A 71 -15.40 -7.02 -3.41
C MET A 71 -15.68 -7.73 -4.75
N PRO A 72 -14.65 -8.31 -5.41
CA PRO A 72 -14.83 -8.94 -6.70
C PRO A 72 -15.85 -10.09 -6.60
N ASP A 73 -16.73 -10.19 -7.59
CA ASP A 73 -17.85 -11.15 -7.61
C ASP A 73 -18.75 -11.06 -6.36
N ARG A 74 -18.87 -9.87 -5.75
CA ARG A 74 -19.62 -9.63 -4.51
C ARG A 74 -19.05 -10.37 -3.29
N LYS A 75 -17.80 -10.83 -3.35
CA LYS A 75 -17.11 -11.49 -2.22
C LYS A 75 -16.67 -10.44 -1.19
N HIS A 76 -16.84 -10.73 0.09
CA HIS A 76 -16.47 -9.85 1.20
C HIS A 76 -14.97 -9.97 1.55
N LEU A 77 -14.09 -9.87 0.55
CA LEU A 77 -12.64 -10.07 0.75
C LEU A 77 -11.94 -8.84 1.31
N PHE A 78 -12.35 -7.64 0.88
CA PHE A 78 -11.82 -6.36 1.32
C PHE A 78 -10.28 -6.25 1.32
N ARG A 79 -9.63 -6.94 0.38
CA ARG A 79 -8.17 -6.96 0.27
C ARG A 79 -7.63 -5.56 0.07
N GLY A 80 -6.59 -5.19 0.81
CA GLY A 80 -5.97 -3.87 0.77
C GLY A 80 -4.45 -3.95 0.86
N ILE A 81 -3.85 -3.00 1.55
CA ILE A 81 -2.39 -2.86 1.66
C ILE A 81 -1.71 -4.05 2.37
N HIS A 82 -2.45 -4.85 3.15
CA HIS A 82 -1.96 -6.08 3.79
C HIS A 82 -1.89 -7.29 2.84
N ASP A 83 -2.47 -7.21 1.64
CA ASP A 83 -2.47 -8.30 0.65
C ASP A 83 -1.52 -7.97 -0.50
N SER A 84 -0.41 -8.72 -0.59
CA SER A 84 0.66 -8.46 -1.57
C SER A 84 0.16 -8.56 -3.02
N ASP A 85 -0.73 -9.51 -3.31
CA ASP A 85 -1.21 -9.73 -4.67
C ASP A 85 -2.21 -8.65 -5.08
N MET A 86 -3.00 -8.12 -4.14
CA MET A 86 -3.81 -6.92 -4.36
C MET A 86 -2.96 -5.72 -4.72
N VAL A 87 -1.89 -5.47 -3.97
CA VAL A 87 -1.01 -4.33 -4.25
C VAL A 87 -0.28 -4.48 -5.58
N LYS A 88 0.23 -5.67 -5.91
CA LYS A 88 0.87 -5.94 -7.22
C LYS A 88 -0.05 -5.70 -8.42
N ARG A 89 -1.37 -5.87 -8.27
CA ARG A 89 -2.34 -5.52 -9.33
C ARG A 89 -2.54 -4.01 -9.47
N GLY A 90 -2.34 -3.26 -8.39
CA GLY A 90 -2.56 -1.81 -8.34
C GLY A 90 -1.38 -0.96 -8.79
N VAL A 91 -0.16 -1.49 -8.78
CA VAL A 91 1.05 -0.74 -9.12
C VAL A 91 1.96 -1.47 -10.09
N SER A 92 2.66 -0.73 -10.94
CA SER A 92 3.68 -1.26 -11.85
C SER A 92 5.07 -0.75 -11.50
N PHE A 93 6.08 -1.54 -11.86
CA PHE A 93 7.50 -1.25 -11.63
C PHE A 93 8.25 -1.35 -12.95
N GLU A 94 9.06 -0.33 -13.24
CA GLU A 94 9.86 -0.27 -14.47
C GLU A 94 11.28 0.21 -14.16
N ILE A 95 12.29 -0.53 -14.63
CA ILE A 95 13.68 -0.04 -14.61
C ILE A 95 13.87 0.83 -15.85
N SER A 96 13.80 2.15 -15.67
CA SER A 96 13.87 3.12 -16.77
C SER A 96 15.29 3.42 -17.23
N ALA A 97 16.28 3.25 -16.35
CA ALA A 97 17.69 3.41 -16.68
C ALA A 97 18.55 2.43 -15.90
N LYS A 98 19.59 1.92 -16.57
CA LYS A 98 20.60 1.04 -16.00
C LYS A 98 21.94 1.31 -16.67
N GLU A 99 22.82 2.02 -15.97
CA GLU A 99 24.19 2.26 -16.39
C GLU A 99 25.15 1.67 -15.37
N ILE A 100 26.08 0.86 -15.86
CA ILE A 100 27.02 0.13 -15.02
C ILE A 100 28.40 0.29 -15.63
N ARG A 101 29.28 0.99 -14.92
CA ARG A 101 30.67 1.28 -15.32
C ARG A 101 31.63 0.74 -14.26
N LYS A 102 32.94 0.81 -14.53
CA LYS A 102 33.97 0.35 -13.58
C LYS A 102 34.02 1.17 -12.29
N ASP A 103 33.69 2.45 -12.38
CA ASP A 103 33.76 3.44 -11.31
C ASP A 103 32.39 3.75 -10.67
N GLY A 104 31.29 3.38 -11.32
CA GLY A 104 29.96 3.76 -10.85
C GLY A 104 28.82 2.89 -11.36
N ILE A 105 27.71 3.00 -10.65
CA ILE A 105 26.43 2.40 -11.01
C ILE A 105 25.33 3.46 -10.90
N LYS A 106 24.47 3.51 -11.91
CA LYS A 106 23.23 4.27 -11.91
C LYS A 106 22.07 3.36 -12.29
N VAL A 107 21.04 3.29 -11.45
CA VAL A 107 19.81 2.53 -11.72
C VAL A 107 18.62 3.40 -11.34
N SER A 108 17.66 3.56 -12.23
CA SER A 108 16.41 4.29 -11.96
C SER A 108 15.23 3.34 -12.00
N LEU A 109 14.35 3.42 -11.00
CA LEU A 109 13.12 2.65 -10.89
C LEU A 109 11.93 3.60 -10.86
N ILE A 110 11.05 3.44 -11.84
CA ILE A 110 9.75 4.11 -11.87
C ILE A 110 8.71 3.17 -11.25
N ILE A 111 7.93 3.73 -10.33
CA ILE A 111 6.81 3.06 -9.66
C ILE A 111 5.56 3.85 -10.00
N THR A 112 4.60 3.21 -10.65
CA THR A 112 3.39 3.89 -11.14
C THR A 112 2.17 3.35 -10.40
N ASN A 113 1.31 4.25 -9.95
CA ASN A 113 -0.03 3.91 -9.52
C ASN A 113 -0.89 3.63 -10.76
N SER A 114 -0.75 2.43 -11.31
CA SER A 114 -1.37 2.04 -12.58
C SER A 114 -2.83 1.62 -12.43
N GLY A 115 -3.21 1.11 -11.26
CA GLY A 115 -4.45 0.38 -10.99
C GLY A 115 -5.23 0.80 -9.74
N VAL A 116 -4.82 1.85 -9.01
CA VAL A 116 -5.52 2.32 -7.79
C VAL A 116 -6.25 3.63 -8.05
N GLY A 117 -7.53 3.68 -7.70
CA GLY A 117 -8.38 4.86 -7.89
C GLY A 117 -8.19 5.97 -6.86
N HIS A 118 -7.41 5.74 -5.81
CA HIS A 118 -7.02 6.73 -4.82
C HIS A 118 -5.48 6.80 -4.74
N TYR A 119 -4.94 7.62 -3.84
CA TYR A 119 -3.49 7.70 -3.66
C TYR A 119 -2.91 6.35 -3.20
N PHE A 120 -1.70 6.03 -3.65
CA PHE A 120 -0.99 4.82 -3.25
C PHE A 120 0.24 5.15 -2.37
N PRO A 121 0.31 4.60 -1.15
CA PRO A 121 -0.81 4.06 -0.36
C PRO A 121 -1.72 5.21 0.08
N THR A 122 -3.01 4.96 0.35
CA THR A 122 -3.87 5.97 1.03
C THR A 122 -3.62 5.92 2.55
N TYR A 123 -4.14 6.90 3.29
CA TYR A 123 -3.86 7.15 4.71
C TYR A 123 -2.42 7.56 5.03
N ALA A 124 -2.17 7.85 6.32
CA ALA A 124 -0.83 8.04 6.89
C ALA A 124 -0.24 6.75 7.50
N THR A 125 -1.03 5.66 7.54
CA THR A 125 -0.65 4.42 8.22
C THR A 125 0.44 3.65 7.47
N PRO A 126 0.33 3.41 6.15
CA PRO A 126 1.29 2.58 5.45
C PRO A 126 2.49 3.37 4.92
N LEU A 127 3.63 2.68 4.80
CA LEU A 127 4.83 3.22 4.18
C LEU A 127 5.45 2.20 3.23
N ILE A 128 5.81 2.63 2.03
CA ILE A 128 6.61 1.84 1.11
C ILE A 128 8.05 2.36 1.17
N VAL A 129 8.99 1.47 1.46
CA VAL A 129 10.42 1.77 1.50
C VAL A 129 11.06 1.18 0.25
N ILE A 130 11.60 2.05 -0.60
CA ILE A 130 12.37 1.69 -1.78
C ILE A 130 13.84 1.70 -1.40
N ARG A 131 14.57 0.63 -1.73
CA ARG A 131 15.97 0.47 -1.36
C ARG A 131 16.78 -0.02 -2.54
N GLY A 132 17.93 0.61 -2.78
CA GLY A 132 18.98 0.11 -3.66
C GLY A 132 20.23 -0.19 -2.84
N PHE A 133 20.84 -1.36 -3.00
CA PHE A 133 22.07 -1.73 -2.28
C PHE A 133 22.87 -2.80 -3.02
N MET A 134 24.15 -2.93 -2.68
CA MET A 134 25.03 -3.95 -3.25
C MET A 134 25.30 -5.06 -2.24
N LEU A 135 25.40 -6.29 -2.75
CA LEU A 135 25.81 -7.47 -2.00
C LEU A 135 27.18 -7.92 -2.49
N ASP A 136 28.01 -8.41 -1.57
CA ASP A 136 29.24 -9.11 -1.89
C ASP A 136 28.99 -10.57 -2.34
N SER A 137 30.06 -11.29 -2.66
CA SER A 137 30.01 -12.69 -3.09
C SER A 137 29.47 -13.65 -2.02
N LYS A 138 29.44 -13.23 -0.75
CA LYS A 138 28.87 -13.98 0.38
C LYS A 138 27.42 -13.60 0.65
N GLY A 139 26.86 -12.67 -0.13
CA GLY A 139 25.50 -12.17 0.06
C GLY A 139 25.35 -11.16 1.18
N LYS A 140 26.45 -10.61 1.72
CA LYS A 140 26.42 -9.56 2.74
C LYS A 140 26.27 -8.20 2.08
N THR A 141 25.40 -7.36 2.65
CA THR A 141 25.25 -5.97 2.19
C THR A 141 26.54 -5.18 2.41
N ILE A 142 26.99 -4.51 1.36
CA ILE A 142 28.18 -3.67 1.38
C ILE A 142 27.83 -2.35 2.08
N ASN A 143 28.59 -1.99 3.12
CA ASN A 143 28.40 -0.72 3.83
C ASN A 143 28.61 0.47 2.89
N GLY A 144 27.76 1.49 3.02
CA GLY A 144 27.78 2.67 2.14
C GLY A 144 27.11 2.45 0.78
N SER A 145 26.68 1.22 0.45
CA SER A 145 25.94 0.95 -0.78
C SER A 145 24.44 1.24 -0.68
N ILE A 146 23.87 1.29 0.52
CA ILE A 146 22.43 1.42 0.73
C ILE A 146 21.97 2.85 0.43
N LYS A 147 20.94 2.99 -0.41
CA LYS A 147 20.16 4.22 -0.55
C LYS A 147 18.68 3.88 -0.44
N GLU A 148 17.93 4.75 0.21
CA GLU A 148 16.50 4.55 0.48
C GLU A 148 15.68 5.76 0.06
N SER A 149 14.42 5.52 -0.27
CA SER A 149 13.40 6.55 -0.45
C SER A 149 12.04 6.01 -0.02
N TYR A 150 11.10 6.92 0.20
CA TYR A 150 9.85 6.60 0.89
C TYR A 150 8.67 7.07 0.06
N ILE A 151 7.66 6.20 -0.08
CA ILE A 151 6.35 6.52 -0.64
C ILE A 151 5.33 6.35 0.48
N GLY A 152 4.70 7.45 0.89
CA GLY A 152 3.72 7.48 1.97
C GLY A 152 3.48 8.90 2.48
N ARG A 153 2.54 9.04 3.41
CA ARG A 153 2.30 10.28 4.15
C ARG A 153 2.79 10.10 5.56
N LYS A 154 3.92 10.72 5.89
CA LYS A 154 4.57 10.56 7.18
C LYS A 154 4.24 11.76 8.06
N ILE A 155 3.57 11.48 9.17
CA ILE A 155 3.19 12.47 10.17
C ILE A 155 3.82 12.12 11.52
N SER A 156 3.92 13.11 12.41
CA SER A 156 4.32 12.93 13.82
C SER A 156 3.25 12.16 14.60
N LEU A 157 3.64 11.52 15.71
CA LEU A 157 2.73 10.69 16.52
C LEU A 157 1.66 11.51 17.28
N ASP A 158 1.94 12.79 17.53
CA ASP A 158 0.98 13.78 18.06
C ASP A 158 0.06 14.37 16.98
N LEU A 159 0.26 13.98 15.71
CA LEU A 159 -0.50 14.42 14.54
C LEU A 159 -0.35 15.91 14.18
N GLU A 160 0.62 16.62 14.78
CA GLU A 160 0.80 18.06 14.58
C GLU A 160 1.61 18.43 13.33
N GLN A 161 2.48 17.52 12.86
CA GLN A 161 3.40 17.80 11.76
C GLN A 161 3.36 16.73 10.67
N GLU A 162 3.24 17.17 9.42
CA GLU A 162 3.48 16.33 8.24
C GLU A 162 4.95 16.50 7.83
N HIS A 163 5.74 15.45 7.96
CA HIS A 163 7.14 15.45 7.56
C HIS A 163 7.30 15.36 6.04
N PHE A 164 6.45 14.56 5.39
CA PHE A 164 6.34 14.50 3.93
C PHE A 164 5.03 13.80 3.50
N ASP A 165 4.61 14.08 2.26
CA ASP A 165 3.59 13.32 1.54
C ASP A 165 4.10 13.02 0.12
N THR A 166 4.57 11.80 -0.08
CA THR A 166 5.10 11.29 -1.36
C THR A 166 4.22 10.20 -1.94
N ARG A 167 2.97 10.07 -1.44
CA ARG A 167 1.99 9.12 -1.97
C ARG A 167 1.75 9.39 -3.44
N ILE A 168 1.55 8.32 -4.22
CA ILE A 168 1.42 8.40 -5.66
C ILE A 168 -0.06 8.59 -6.03
N PRO A 169 -0.47 9.72 -6.62
CA PRO A 169 -1.85 9.90 -7.07
C PRO A 169 -2.23 8.88 -8.13
N PRO A 170 -3.53 8.63 -8.40
CA PRO A 170 -3.96 7.79 -9.52
C PRO A 170 -3.26 8.17 -10.83
N LYS A 171 -2.70 7.18 -11.54
CA LYS A 171 -1.87 7.34 -12.75
C LYS A 171 -0.55 8.11 -12.58
N GLY A 172 -0.27 8.63 -11.39
CA GLY A 172 1.01 9.24 -11.05
C GLY A 172 2.15 8.22 -10.96
N SER A 173 3.37 8.73 -10.91
CA SER A 173 4.58 7.91 -10.77
C SER A 173 5.57 8.50 -9.77
N PHE A 174 6.35 7.64 -9.15
CA PHE A 174 7.49 7.96 -8.30
C PHE A 174 8.77 7.45 -8.96
N ASN A 175 9.81 8.28 -9.06
CA ASN A 175 11.11 7.89 -9.61
C ASN A 175 12.13 7.76 -8.48
N PHE A 176 12.65 6.56 -8.28
CA PHE A 176 13.79 6.31 -7.40
C PHE A 176 15.07 6.24 -8.21
N GLU A 177 16.01 7.14 -7.94
CA GLU A 177 17.33 7.15 -8.58
C GLU A 177 18.41 6.65 -7.63
N TYR A 178 19.01 5.52 -7.99
CA TYR A 178 20.21 5.01 -7.35
C TYR A 178 21.44 5.47 -8.14
N LYS A 179 22.36 6.17 -7.48
CA LYS A 179 23.70 6.46 -8.01
C LYS A 179 24.74 6.22 -6.92
N ASN A 180 25.74 5.39 -7.18
CA ASN A 180 26.82 5.16 -6.23
C ASN A 180 28.12 4.76 -6.94
N ILE A 181 29.26 4.84 -6.24
CA ILE A 181 30.48 4.19 -6.70
C ILE A 181 30.25 2.70 -6.84
N LEU A 182 30.91 2.05 -7.79
CA LEU A 182 30.92 0.59 -7.80
C LEU A 182 31.97 0.10 -6.79
N HIS A 183 31.52 -0.58 -5.73
CA HIS A 183 32.45 -1.23 -4.81
C HIS A 183 33.15 -2.42 -5.47
N ARG A 184 34.46 -2.58 -5.25
CA ARG A 184 35.27 -3.65 -5.85
C ARG A 184 34.76 -5.06 -5.51
N ASP A 185 34.23 -5.22 -4.30
CA ASP A 185 33.71 -6.50 -3.80
C ASP A 185 32.24 -6.74 -4.17
N ALA A 186 31.61 -5.81 -4.92
CA ALA A 186 30.20 -5.91 -5.28
C ALA A 186 29.97 -7.00 -6.33
N ASP A 187 29.20 -8.01 -5.93
CA ASP A 187 28.80 -9.14 -6.76
C ASP A 187 27.43 -8.91 -7.40
N ARG A 188 26.51 -8.33 -6.63
CA ARG A 188 25.11 -8.15 -7.02
C ARG A 188 24.60 -6.79 -6.59
N PHE A 189 23.76 -6.18 -7.40
CA PHE A 189 22.97 -5.02 -7.00
C PHE A 189 21.51 -5.44 -6.82
N ILE A 190 20.93 -5.07 -5.69
CA ILE A 190 19.53 -5.32 -5.34
C ILE A 190 18.81 -3.98 -5.35
N ILE A 191 17.65 -3.97 -6.01
CA ILE A 191 16.66 -2.92 -5.85
C ILE A 191 15.34 -3.56 -5.40
N GLU A 192 14.80 -3.10 -4.29
CA GLU A 192 13.59 -3.66 -3.68
C GLU A 192 12.63 -2.57 -3.20
N ALA A 193 11.34 -2.93 -3.18
CA ALA A 193 10.28 -2.17 -2.55
C ALA A 193 9.64 -3.04 -1.47
N LYS A 194 9.70 -2.58 -0.22
CA LYS A 194 9.03 -3.22 0.93
C LYS A 194 7.85 -2.40 1.38
N VAL A 195 6.74 -3.08 1.64
CA VAL A 195 5.51 -2.46 2.16
C VAL A 195 5.49 -2.70 3.67
N TYR A 196 5.25 -1.62 4.41
CA TYR A 196 4.98 -1.62 5.84
C TYR A 196 3.53 -1.16 6.03
N PRO A 197 2.56 -2.10 6.01
CA PRO A 197 1.13 -1.77 6.10
C PRO A 197 0.78 -0.92 7.33
N ASP A 198 1.36 -1.27 8.47
CA ASP A 198 1.03 -0.71 9.79
C ASP A 198 2.12 0.23 10.32
N LYS A 199 2.84 0.94 9.45
CA LYS A 199 4.05 1.69 9.84
C LYS A 199 3.79 2.70 10.96
N PHE A 200 2.73 3.51 10.86
CA PHE A 200 2.38 4.50 11.89
C PHE A 200 2.08 3.82 13.24
N TYR A 201 1.22 2.79 13.23
CA TYR A 201 0.89 2.05 14.45
C TYR A 201 2.10 1.34 15.07
N ASN A 202 3.00 0.77 14.25
CA ASN A 202 4.24 0.16 14.72
C ASN A 202 5.08 1.15 15.53
N GLU A 203 5.23 2.38 15.03
CA GLU A 203 5.98 3.44 15.70
C GLU A 203 5.26 3.94 16.95
N PHE A 204 3.94 4.10 16.88
CA PHE A 204 3.12 4.43 18.03
C PHE A 204 3.27 3.41 19.16
N TYR A 205 3.17 2.10 18.87
CA TYR A 205 3.34 1.04 19.87
C TYR A 205 4.75 1.00 20.45
N LYS A 206 5.78 1.24 19.63
CA LYS A 206 7.17 1.37 20.11
C LYS A 206 7.33 2.55 21.06
N ALA A 207 6.76 3.70 20.73
CA ALA A 207 6.78 4.88 21.60
C ALA A 207 6.06 4.60 22.91
N ALA A 208 4.83 4.08 22.85
CA ALA A 208 4.00 3.80 24.03
C ALA A 208 4.62 2.79 25.01
N LEU A 209 5.36 1.80 24.50
CA LEU A 209 6.12 0.86 25.34
C LEU A 209 7.37 1.50 25.96
N LYS A 210 8.01 2.44 25.24
CA LYS A 210 9.23 3.12 25.67
C LYS A 210 8.95 4.19 26.73
N ASP A 211 7.90 4.99 26.55
CA ASP A 211 7.51 6.07 27.47
C ASP A 211 6.63 5.58 28.63
N GLY A 212 6.08 4.37 28.54
CA GLY A 212 5.24 3.77 29.58
C GLY A 212 3.77 4.18 29.52
N SER A 213 3.32 4.87 28.47
CA SER A 213 1.92 5.26 28.26
C SER A 213 0.99 4.11 27.85
N ALA A 214 1.55 2.94 27.52
CA ALA A 214 0.78 1.74 27.19
C ALA A 214 -0.13 1.29 28.36
N SER A 215 -1.45 1.45 28.19
CA SER A 215 -2.47 1.03 29.17
C SER A 215 -2.45 -0.47 29.48
N ASN A 216 -2.13 -1.30 28.49
CA ASN A 216 -1.89 -2.74 28.67
C ASN A 216 -0.64 -3.17 27.86
N LYS A 217 0.50 -3.30 28.55
CA LYS A 217 1.79 -3.59 27.92
C LYS A 217 1.82 -4.89 27.13
N GLU A 218 1.16 -5.94 27.60
CA GLU A 218 1.17 -7.24 26.90
C GLU A 218 0.35 -7.20 25.61
N LEU A 219 -0.81 -6.52 25.62
CA LEU A 219 -1.59 -6.28 24.39
C LEU A 219 -0.80 -5.43 23.39
N ILE A 220 -0.14 -4.36 23.84
CA ILE A 220 0.66 -3.50 22.95
C ILE A 220 1.88 -4.25 22.38
N LYS A 221 2.55 -5.11 23.16
CA LYS A 221 3.60 -6.00 22.63
C LYS A 221 3.06 -6.97 21.57
N GLY A 222 1.87 -7.53 21.80
CA GLY A 222 1.18 -8.38 20.84
C GLY A 222 0.86 -7.64 19.54
N ALA A 223 0.31 -6.44 19.64
CA ALA A 223 0.01 -5.58 18.50
C ALA A 223 1.29 -5.17 17.75
N LEU A 224 2.35 -4.79 18.47
CA LEU A 224 3.65 -4.48 17.87
C LEU A 224 4.17 -5.66 17.04
N LYS A 225 4.17 -6.88 17.61
CA LYS A 225 4.59 -8.09 16.89
C LYS A 225 3.73 -8.36 15.65
N ALA A 226 2.43 -8.08 15.70
CA ALA A 226 1.55 -8.22 14.53
C ALA A 226 1.94 -7.22 13.43
N THR A 227 2.17 -5.95 13.76
CA THR A 227 2.60 -4.94 12.79
C THR A 227 3.96 -5.28 12.16
N GLU A 228 4.91 -5.85 12.93
CA GLU A 228 6.21 -6.26 12.41
C GLU A 228 6.12 -7.45 11.44
N LYS A 229 5.18 -8.36 11.68
CA LYS A 229 4.91 -9.51 10.79
C LYS A 229 4.16 -9.14 9.51
N SER A 230 3.48 -8.00 9.48
CA SER A 230 2.70 -7.54 8.32
C SER A 230 3.57 -7.10 7.14
N VAL A 231 4.88 -6.89 7.37
CA VAL A 231 5.81 -6.36 6.36
C VAL A 231 6.08 -7.41 5.29
N TYR A 232 6.01 -7.02 4.02
CA TYR A 232 6.33 -7.89 2.90
C TYR A 232 7.10 -7.18 1.78
N THR A 233 7.79 -7.97 0.96
CA THR A 233 8.48 -7.46 -0.23
C THR A 233 7.53 -7.46 -1.41
N LEU A 234 7.26 -6.27 -1.94
CA LEU A 234 6.34 -6.06 -3.06
C LEU A 234 7.05 -6.25 -4.40
N TYR A 235 8.28 -5.74 -4.50
CA TYR A 235 9.13 -5.85 -5.68
C TYR A 235 10.58 -6.11 -5.26
N ARG A 236 11.28 -6.96 -5.99
CA ARG A 236 12.72 -7.17 -5.84
C ARG A 236 13.32 -7.54 -7.19
N LYS A 237 14.34 -6.80 -7.62
CA LYS A 237 15.14 -7.12 -8.79
C LYS A 237 16.60 -7.24 -8.38
N GLU A 238 17.21 -8.30 -8.86
CA GLU A 238 18.63 -8.58 -8.72
C GLU A 238 19.32 -8.32 -10.06
N ILE A 239 20.43 -7.60 -10.01
CA ILE A 239 21.28 -7.31 -11.16
C ILE A 239 22.65 -7.91 -10.87
N ASP A 240 23.07 -8.85 -11.71
CA ASP A 240 24.41 -9.44 -11.69
C ASP A 240 25.46 -8.38 -12.05
N LEU A 241 26.49 -8.26 -11.21
CA LEU A 241 27.61 -7.34 -11.38
C LEU A 241 28.92 -8.07 -11.76
N LYS A 242 28.97 -9.40 -11.78
CA LYS A 242 30.16 -10.19 -12.14
C LYS A 242 30.42 -10.24 -13.65
N LYS A 243 29.40 -10.07 -14.49
CA LYS A 243 29.53 -10.11 -15.96
C LYS A 243 30.12 -8.83 -16.57
N ARG A 244 31.05 -8.18 -15.86
CA ARG A 244 31.63 -6.87 -16.22
C ARG A 244 33.06 -6.99 -16.70
#